data_AF-W2MNC3-F1
#
_entry.id   AF-W2MNC3-F1
#
_cell.length_a   1.000
_cell.length_b   1.000
_cell.length_c   1.000
_cell.angle_alpha   90.00
_cell.angle_beta   90.00
_cell.angle_gamma   90.00
#
_symmetry.space_group_name_H-M   'P 1'
#
loop_
_entity.id
_entity.type
_entity.pdbx_description
1 polymer ?
#
loop_
_entity_poly.entity_id
_entity_poly.type
_entity_poly.pdbx_seq_one_letter_code
_entity_poly.pdbx_strand_id
1 'polypeptide(L)'
;MPNTSLTDKAASPSTQLPTAPAKTEDLVAATGDNENITVQKPEISSSSFHDALLSSMTPYLTCQRCNSVVFIDLKRVRRKADQLAAANAGEGEDTTLLYEQVPKCPGCGITRYLRAGVVSFQEQIEEERNAIKEFERRRGPATALLQRIARGFLGRIEFRRRLVDRERYLRKIKRAATRIQSRVRGMQARRRTVIERCLRIIRFMAPQILSYALATRPNEPPVFWYSNTAELSVFYWNYREYVRRSGGKPTLIKVENNVLEITRRVLRREYTVVSRIQARWRGLATRMVFRDFKRQKGWLKGIRQSPAVKIQRLVRGVASRRRCQALQVTTKYSAQREAYRKEREARKQQTKALAFRQRLMTKYKHQFQINRTTRMIVQKVKMPLIKKHGADSSEEEDENDQGPETNPHIQHSLKSSAISNNDKFLGGVLPRNTNAVRFAEIKRKLESKNGKLRGPKLHILKAQMYAPATPSNSSTKVR
;
A
#
# COMPACT_ATOMS: atom_id res chain seq x y z
N MET A 1 -2.73 60.55 6.43
CA MET A 1 -4.11 60.74 6.91
C MET A 1 -4.53 59.51 7.69
N PRO A 2 -5.23 59.67 8.83
CA PRO A 2 -4.69 59.25 10.14
C PRO A 2 -5.20 57.87 10.61
N ASN A 3 -4.53 57.08 11.46
CA ASN A 3 -3.81 57.33 12.74
C ASN A 3 -4.69 57.81 13.91
N THR A 4 -5.23 56.86 14.69
CA THR A 4 -5.74 57.12 16.05
C THR A 4 -5.21 56.07 17.03
N SER A 5 -4.00 56.33 17.52
CA SER A 5 -3.52 55.76 18.78
C SER A 5 -4.07 56.59 19.95
N LEU A 6 -4.79 55.97 20.88
CA LEU A 6 -5.01 56.54 22.21
C LEU A 6 -4.66 55.51 23.28
N THR A 7 -3.61 55.85 24.02
CA THR A 7 -3.16 55.19 25.25
C THR A 7 -3.56 56.07 26.41
N ASP A 8 -4.15 55.51 27.47
CA ASP A 8 -4.20 56.19 28.76
C ASP A 8 -3.49 55.37 29.83
N LYS A 9 -2.57 56.04 30.52
CA LYS A 9 -1.86 55.58 31.71
C LYS A 9 -2.46 56.27 32.94
N ALA A 10 -2.85 55.49 33.95
CA ALA A 10 -2.81 55.88 35.36
C ALA A 10 -2.68 54.58 36.17
N ALA A 11 -1.51 54.21 36.68
CA ALA A 11 -0.79 54.80 37.81
C ALA A 11 -1.37 54.36 39.18
N SER A 12 -0.71 53.37 39.78
CA SER A 12 -0.85 53.01 41.21
C SER A 12 0.11 53.87 42.04
N PRO A 13 -0.27 54.25 43.26
CA PRO A 13 0.45 53.84 44.48
C PRO A 13 -0.52 53.14 45.48
N SER A 14 -0.15 52.16 46.31
CA SER A 14 0.70 52.21 47.52
C SER A 14 0.15 53.16 48.62
N THR A 15 0.17 52.85 49.93
CA THR A 15 0.93 51.84 50.71
C THR A 15 0.24 51.55 52.08
N GLN A 16 0.78 50.57 52.84
CA GLN A 16 0.86 50.53 54.33
C GLN A 16 -0.37 50.17 55.21
N LEU A 17 -0.30 48.96 55.79
CA LEU A 17 -0.47 48.71 57.24
C LEU A 17 0.56 49.54 58.04
N PRO A 18 0.39 49.85 59.35
CA PRO A 18 -0.04 48.94 60.43
C PRO A 18 -1.12 49.58 61.37
N THR A 19 -1.44 49.18 62.62
CA THR A 19 -0.87 48.21 63.60
C THR A 19 -1.98 47.67 64.52
N ALA A 20 -1.69 46.65 65.34
CA ALA A 20 -2.43 46.38 66.59
C ALA A 20 -1.71 47.05 67.79
N PRO A 21 -2.36 47.16 68.97
CA PRO A 21 -2.03 46.19 70.02
C PRO A 21 -3.24 45.70 70.85
N ALA A 22 -3.03 44.64 71.63
CA ALA A 22 -3.99 44.05 72.56
C ALA A 22 -3.69 44.41 74.03
N LYS A 23 -4.72 44.29 74.88
CA LYS A 23 -4.76 44.03 76.35
C LYS A 23 -6.25 44.02 76.74
N THR A 24 -6.87 42.91 77.17
CA THR A 24 -6.87 42.28 78.52
C THR A 24 -7.30 43.21 79.64
N GLU A 25 -8.45 42.93 80.29
CA GLU A 25 -8.57 42.67 81.74
C GLU A 25 -10.03 42.37 82.18
N ASP A 26 -10.11 41.70 83.33
CA ASP A 26 -11.21 40.88 83.88
C ASP A 26 -12.32 41.65 84.66
N LEU A 27 -13.05 40.88 85.50
CA LEU A 27 -14.03 41.23 86.56
C LEU A 27 -15.51 41.27 86.08
N VAL A 28 -16.45 40.44 86.56
CA VAL A 28 -16.84 39.95 87.92
C VAL A 28 -17.79 40.91 88.65
N ALA A 29 -18.78 40.32 89.33
CA ALA A 29 -20.01 40.92 89.85
C ALA A 29 -19.87 41.83 91.09
N ALA A 30 -20.80 42.78 91.21
CA ALA A 30 -21.40 43.33 92.44
C ALA A 30 -22.63 44.17 92.01
N THR A 31 -23.88 43.90 92.37
CA THR A 31 -24.59 43.99 93.68
C THR A 31 -24.78 45.40 94.24
N GLY A 32 -26.06 45.74 94.46
CA GLY A 32 -26.53 46.78 95.38
C GLY A 32 -27.00 48.09 94.74
N ASP A 33 -27.94 48.84 95.32
CA ASP A 33 -28.95 48.51 96.35
C ASP A 33 -29.91 49.70 96.49
N ASN A 34 -31.13 49.46 97.02
CA ASN A 34 -32.06 50.47 97.54
C ASN A 34 -32.67 51.48 96.52
N GLU A 35 -33.83 52.10 96.75
CA GLU A 35 -34.55 52.36 98.01
C GLU A 35 -36.02 51.91 98.05
N ASN A 36 -36.51 51.73 99.28
CA ASN A 36 -37.90 51.48 99.63
C ASN A 36 -38.83 52.62 99.19
N ILE A 37 -40.02 52.27 98.67
CA ILE A 37 -41.24 52.94 99.10
C ILE A 37 -42.25 51.87 99.55
N THR A 38 -42.41 51.78 100.87
CA THR A 38 -43.47 51.05 101.53
C THR A 38 -44.83 51.69 101.25
N VAL A 39 -45.79 50.92 100.74
CA VAL A 39 -47.22 51.22 100.93
C VAL A 39 -47.89 50.01 101.56
N GLN A 40 -48.49 50.26 102.72
CA GLN A 40 -49.05 49.24 103.60
C GLN A 40 -50.29 48.61 102.96
N LYS A 41 -50.43 47.29 103.09
CA LYS A 41 -51.65 46.56 102.75
C LYS A 41 -52.38 46.22 104.06
N PRO A 42 -53.41 46.98 104.46
CA PRO A 42 -54.18 46.64 105.65
C PRO A 42 -55.09 45.44 105.34
N GLU A 43 -55.01 44.41 106.16
CA GLU A 43 -56.04 43.37 106.23
C GLU A 43 -57.27 43.97 106.93
N ILE A 44 -58.32 44.22 106.16
CA ILE A 44 -59.62 44.68 106.67
C ILE A 44 -60.66 43.62 106.32
N SER A 45 -61.50 43.29 107.29
CA SER A 45 -62.56 42.30 107.17
C SER A 45 -63.53 42.63 106.04
N SER A 46 -63.94 41.59 105.30
CA SER A 46 -64.70 41.66 104.05
C SER A 46 -66.11 42.26 104.15
N SER A 47 -66.62 42.54 105.36
CA SER A 47 -67.94 43.13 105.61
C SER A 47 -67.93 44.65 105.80
N SER A 48 -66.78 45.30 106.01
CA SER A 48 -66.68 46.76 106.17
C SER A 48 -66.05 47.49 104.97
N PHE A 49 -65.46 46.72 104.04
CA PHE A 49 -64.77 47.26 102.87
C PHE A 49 -65.71 47.85 101.80
N HIS A 50 -66.94 47.33 101.69
CA HIS A 50 -67.89 47.75 100.64
C HIS A 50 -68.39 49.18 100.82
N ASP A 51 -68.78 49.59 102.04
CA ASP A 51 -69.27 50.95 102.31
C ASP A 51 -68.15 52.00 102.20
N ALA A 52 -66.92 51.67 102.61
CA ALA A 52 -65.77 52.56 102.47
C ALA A 52 -65.33 52.74 101.01
N LEU A 53 -65.38 51.70 100.18
CA LEU A 53 -65.10 51.78 98.74
C LEU A 53 -66.18 52.56 97.98
N LEU A 54 -67.45 52.41 98.35
CA LEU A 54 -68.54 53.14 97.70
C LEU A 54 -68.53 54.65 98.03
N SER A 55 -68.08 55.03 99.22
CA SER A 55 -67.95 56.44 99.63
C SER A 55 -66.72 57.16 99.05
N SER A 56 -65.71 56.41 98.58
CA SER A 56 -64.46 56.94 98.01
C SER A 56 -64.42 56.95 96.47
N MET A 57 -65.45 56.46 95.78
CA MET A 57 -65.55 56.61 94.33
C MET A 57 -65.76 58.08 93.93
N THR A 58 -64.72 58.71 93.36
CA THR A 58 -64.84 60.03 92.74
C THR A 58 -65.72 59.96 91.47
N PRO A 59 -66.61 60.92 91.20
CA PRO A 59 -67.51 60.91 90.03
C PRO A 59 -66.81 61.26 88.70
N TYR A 60 -65.49 61.15 88.67
CA TYR A 60 -64.62 61.59 87.58
C TYR A 60 -63.82 60.41 87.03
N LEU A 61 -63.85 60.24 85.72
CA LEU A 61 -62.93 59.39 84.97
C LEU A 61 -61.91 60.27 84.25
N THR A 62 -60.64 59.91 84.31
CA THR A 62 -59.57 60.56 83.52
C THR A 62 -59.13 59.64 82.40
N CYS A 63 -59.00 60.18 81.18
CA CYS A 63 -58.54 59.38 80.05
C CYS A 63 -57.02 59.38 79.94
N GLN A 64 -56.39 58.21 80.05
CA GLN A 64 -54.93 58.03 79.96
C GLN A 64 -54.33 58.53 78.63
N ARG A 65 -55.14 58.68 77.58
CA ARG A 65 -54.68 59.16 76.25
C ARG A 65 -54.95 60.65 75.98
N CYS A 66 -56.03 61.21 76.56
CA CYS A 66 -56.45 62.59 76.33
C CYS A 66 -56.07 63.53 77.49
N ASN A 67 -55.76 62.96 78.67
CA ASN A 67 -55.78 63.60 80.00
C ASN A 67 -57.08 64.35 80.37
N SER A 68 -58.13 64.27 79.55
CA SER A 68 -59.41 64.95 79.82
C SER A 68 -60.23 64.19 80.85
N VAL A 69 -60.83 64.95 81.77
CA VAL A 69 -61.79 64.45 82.75
C VAL A 69 -63.17 64.27 82.11
N VAL A 70 -63.88 63.22 82.50
CA VAL A 70 -65.27 62.93 82.15
C VAL A 70 -66.05 62.70 83.43
N PHE A 71 -67.18 63.39 83.60
CA PHE A 71 -68.05 63.22 84.77
C PHE A 71 -69.06 62.09 84.53
N ILE A 72 -69.37 61.33 85.58
CA ILE A 72 -70.42 60.31 85.60
C ILE A 72 -71.30 60.53 86.84
N ASP A 73 -72.62 60.51 86.65
CA ASP A 73 -73.58 60.60 87.74
C ASP A 73 -73.63 59.28 88.55
N LEU A 74 -72.83 59.24 89.62
CA LEU A 74 -72.76 58.09 90.54
C LEU A 74 -74.12 57.71 91.13
N LYS A 75 -75.11 58.61 91.22
CA LYS A 75 -76.44 58.27 91.75
C LYS A 75 -77.21 57.35 90.79
N ARG A 76 -76.96 57.45 89.47
CA ARG A 76 -77.52 56.53 88.46
C ARG A 76 -76.79 55.19 88.46
N VAL A 77 -75.47 55.21 88.61
CA VAL A 77 -74.65 53.99 88.69
C VAL A 77 -74.90 53.19 89.97
N ARG A 78 -75.16 53.84 91.12
CA ARG A 78 -75.54 53.15 92.36
C ARG A 78 -76.90 52.44 92.24
N ARG A 79 -77.93 53.13 91.73
CA ARG A 79 -79.25 52.51 91.45
C ARG A 79 -79.13 51.23 90.59
N LYS A 80 -78.17 51.20 89.67
CA LYS A 80 -77.87 50.02 88.84
C LYS A 80 -77.24 48.86 89.63
N ALA A 81 -76.39 49.14 90.62
CA ALA A 81 -75.86 48.09 91.51
C ALA A 81 -76.97 47.53 92.41
N ASP A 82 -77.80 48.41 92.97
CA ASP A 82 -78.93 48.04 93.83
C ASP A 82 -80.00 47.25 93.05
N GLN A 83 -80.29 47.64 91.80
CA GLN A 83 -81.21 46.93 90.91
C GLN A 83 -80.64 45.59 90.40
N LEU A 84 -79.33 45.47 90.18
CA LEU A 84 -78.70 44.17 89.86
C LEU A 84 -78.70 43.24 91.08
N ALA A 85 -78.54 43.76 92.30
CA ALA A 85 -78.71 42.98 93.51
C ALA A 85 -80.16 42.51 93.70
N ALA A 86 -81.15 43.37 93.41
CA ALA A 86 -82.57 43.03 93.46
C ALA A 86 -83.00 42.04 92.35
N ALA A 87 -82.49 42.18 91.11
CA ALA A 87 -82.82 41.28 90.01
C ALA A 87 -82.33 39.83 90.24
N ASN A 88 -81.27 39.65 91.03
CA ASN A 88 -80.82 38.33 91.48
C ASN A 88 -81.75 37.68 92.53
N ALA A 89 -82.74 38.41 93.05
CA ALA A 89 -83.69 37.93 94.07
C ALA A 89 -85.08 37.51 93.51
N GLY A 90 -85.26 37.54 92.19
CA GLY A 90 -86.44 36.99 91.51
C GLY A 90 -87.42 38.03 90.93
N GLU A 91 -87.99 37.70 89.77
CA GLU A 91 -89.05 38.42 89.05
C GLU A 91 -88.70 39.78 88.38
N GLY A 92 -87.99 39.68 87.25
CA GLY A 92 -88.55 40.10 85.95
C GLY A 92 -88.72 41.59 85.60
N GLU A 93 -87.72 42.17 84.94
CA GLU A 93 -87.88 42.81 83.61
C GLU A 93 -86.52 43.12 82.97
N ASP A 94 -86.38 42.87 81.66
CA ASP A 94 -85.11 42.90 80.93
C ASP A 94 -84.70 44.35 80.57
N THR A 95 -84.34 45.13 81.60
CA THR A 95 -83.99 46.57 81.52
C THR A 95 -82.62 46.87 80.90
N THR A 96 -82.10 45.97 80.05
CA THR A 96 -80.77 46.08 79.43
C THR A 96 -80.61 47.26 78.46
N LEU A 97 -81.72 47.84 77.99
CA LEU A 97 -81.75 49.06 77.18
C LEU A 97 -81.68 50.37 77.99
N LEU A 98 -81.71 50.31 79.33
CA LEU A 98 -81.56 51.46 80.23
C LEU A 98 -80.12 51.64 80.78
N TYR A 99 -79.14 50.96 80.20
CA TYR A 99 -77.73 51.16 80.57
C TYR A 99 -77.14 52.42 79.94
N GLU A 100 -76.83 53.41 80.78
CA GLU A 100 -75.99 54.55 80.41
C GLU A 100 -74.62 54.04 79.96
N GLN A 101 -74.33 54.15 78.65
CA GLN A 101 -73.02 53.81 78.09
C GLN A 101 -71.97 54.74 78.73
N VAL A 102 -70.83 54.18 79.14
CA VAL A 102 -69.72 54.98 79.70
C VAL A 102 -69.43 56.12 78.72
N PRO A 103 -69.52 57.40 79.15
CA PRO A 103 -69.35 58.53 78.24
C PRO A 103 -67.97 58.49 77.59
N LYS A 104 -67.93 58.65 76.27
CA LYS A 104 -66.71 58.65 75.46
C LYS A 104 -65.78 59.78 75.94
N CYS A 105 -64.45 59.56 75.93
CA CYS A 105 -63.50 60.66 76.20
C CYS A 105 -63.82 61.86 75.26
N PRO A 106 -64.07 63.09 75.76
CA PRO A 106 -64.34 64.23 74.91
C PRO A 106 -63.13 64.59 74.03
N GLY A 107 -61.91 64.24 74.45
CA GLY A 107 -60.69 64.43 73.65
C GLY A 107 -60.39 63.35 72.60
N CYS A 108 -60.68 62.06 72.85
CA CYS A 108 -60.32 60.96 71.91
C CYS A 108 -61.47 60.08 71.42
N GLY A 109 -62.70 60.31 71.86
CA GLY A 109 -63.91 59.59 71.42
C GLY A 109 -64.00 58.11 71.83
N ILE A 110 -63.02 57.59 72.59
CA ILE A 110 -62.89 56.17 72.95
C ILE A 110 -63.06 55.98 74.46
N THR A 111 -63.72 54.89 74.86
CA THR A 111 -63.95 54.52 76.27
C THR A 111 -62.84 53.65 76.88
N ARG A 112 -62.08 52.92 76.05
CA ARG A 112 -61.06 51.93 76.45
C ARG A 112 -59.97 52.45 77.40
N TYR A 113 -59.65 53.75 77.35
CA TYR A 113 -58.53 54.35 78.07
C TYR A 113 -58.98 55.23 79.26
N LEU A 114 -60.23 55.13 79.68
CA LEU A 114 -60.74 55.82 80.87
C LEU A 114 -60.34 55.06 82.14
N ARG A 115 -59.75 55.74 83.12
CA ARG A 115 -59.49 55.23 84.47
C ARG A 115 -60.32 56.01 85.48
N ALA A 116 -60.73 55.35 86.56
CA ALA A 116 -61.42 56.00 87.67
C ALA A 116 -60.46 56.89 88.46
N GLY A 117 -60.93 58.07 88.88
CA GLY A 117 -60.12 59.06 89.59
C GLY A 117 -59.82 60.31 88.75
N VAL A 118 -59.53 61.41 89.45
CA VAL A 118 -58.85 62.56 88.86
C VAL A 118 -57.34 62.31 88.97
N VAL A 119 -56.78 61.62 87.98
CA VAL A 119 -55.35 61.31 87.90
C VAL A 119 -54.77 62.06 86.70
N SER A 120 -53.66 62.79 86.91
CA SER A 120 -52.94 63.38 85.79
C SER A 120 -52.11 62.32 85.09
N PHE A 121 -52.41 62.05 83.83
CA PHE A 121 -51.59 61.20 82.95
C PHE A 121 -50.62 62.02 82.09
N GLN A 122 -50.42 63.31 82.41
CA GLN A 122 -49.64 64.24 81.60
C GLN A 122 -48.20 63.75 81.37
N GLU A 123 -47.53 63.32 82.44
CA GLU A 123 -46.15 62.82 82.40
C GLU A 123 -46.04 61.57 81.50
N GLN A 124 -46.93 60.59 81.67
CA GLN A 124 -46.96 59.38 80.83
C GLN A 124 -47.21 59.71 79.34
N ILE A 125 -48.11 60.66 79.05
CA ILE A 125 -48.38 61.11 77.68
C ILE A 125 -47.17 61.85 77.10
N GLU A 126 -46.42 62.60 77.90
CA GLU A 126 -45.20 63.30 77.48
C GLU A 126 -44.02 62.35 77.29
N GLU A 127 -43.87 61.35 78.15
CA GLU A 127 -42.93 60.23 78.00
C GLU A 127 -43.21 59.44 76.72
N GLU A 128 -44.47 59.03 76.48
CA GLU A 128 -44.87 58.37 75.23
C GLU A 128 -44.57 59.23 73.99
N ARG A 129 -44.88 60.54 74.04
CA ARG A 129 -44.57 61.49 72.96
C ARG A 129 -43.07 61.64 72.73
N ASN A 130 -42.27 61.65 73.80
CA ASN A 130 -40.81 61.76 73.70
C ASN A 130 -40.19 60.46 73.19
N ALA A 131 -40.67 59.29 73.63
CA ALA A 131 -40.29 57.99 73.11
C ALA A 131 -40.61 57.85 71.61
N ILE A 132 -41.78 58.34 71.15
CA ILE A 132 -42.13 58.39 69.72
C ILE A 132 -41.16 59.31 68.95
N LYS A 133 -40.91 60.53 69.43
CA LYS A 133 -39.96 61.46 68.80
C LYS A 133 -38.54 60.89 68.73
N GLU A 134 -38.09 60.19 69.78
CA GLU A 134 -36.79 59.52 69.79
C GLU A 134 -36.74 58.34 68.83
N PHE A 135 -37.80 57.53 68.77
CA PHE A 135 -37.91 56.45 67.81
C PHE A 135 -37.84 56.98 66.36
N GLU A 136 -38.56 58.07 66.05
CA GLU A 136 -38.50 58.75 64.75
C GLU A 136 -37.11 59.30 64.43
N ARG A 137 -36.44 59.96 65.40
CA ARG A 137 -35.05 60.43 65.27
C ARG A 137 -34.08 59.29 64.98
N ARG A 138 -34.23 58.13 65.64
CA ARG A 138 -33.37 56.94 65.44
C ARG A 138 -33.69 56.18 64.13
N ARG A 139 -34.94 56.23 63.65
CA ARG A 139 -35.42 55.55 62.44
C ARG A 139 -34.73 56.04 61.15
N GLY A 140 -34.50 57.35 61.02
CA GLY A 140 -33.80 57.91 59.86
C GLY A 140 -32.40 57.32 59.65
N PRO A 141 -31.47 57.47 60.61
CA PRO A 141 -30.13 56.86 60.55
C PRO A 141 -30.15 55.33 60.38
N ALA A 142 -31.06 54.63 61.07
CA ALA A 142 -31.20 53.17 60.94
C ALA A 142 -31.58 52.74 59.53
N THR A 143 -32.56 53.41 58.89
CA THR A 143 -32.94 53.11 57.50
C THR A 143 -31.82 53.47 56.51
N ALA A 144 -31.09 54.56 56.71
CA ALA A 144 -29.93 54.91 55.89
C ALA A 144 -28.80 53.87 55.99
N LEU A 145 -28.55 53.33 57.19
CA LEU A 145 -27.60 52.24 57.43
C LEU A 145 -28.05 50.95 56.71
N LEU A 146 -29.31 50.55 56.85
CA LEU A 146 -29.87 49.39 56.15
C LEU A 146 -29.78 49.53 54.63
N GLN A 147 -30.09 50.71 54.06
CA GLN A 147 -29.93 50.99 52.63
C GLN A 147 -28.46 50.89 52.18
N ARG A 148 -27.51 51.37 53.00
CA ARG A 148 -26.07 51.27 52.71
C ARG A 148 -25.61 49.81 52.67
N ILE A 149 -26.03 48.99 53.64
CA ILE A 149 -25.75 47.56 53.68
C ILE A 149 -26.36 46.85 52.46
N ALA A 150 -27.63 47.13 52.15
CA ALA A 150 -28.34 46.54 51.01
C ALA A 150 -27.67 46.87 49.66
N ARG A 151 -27.33 48.15 49.41
CA ARG A 151 -26.59 48.57 48.21
C ARG A 151 -25.22 47.88 48.11
N GLY A 152 -24.47 47.81 49.22
CA GLY A 152 -23.18 47.10 49.26
C GLY A 152 -23.31 45.58 49.02
N PHE A 153 -24.38 44.96 49.51
CA PHE A 153 -24.67 43.54 49.28
C PHE A 153 -25.04 43.27 47.81
N LEU A 154 -25.89 44.10 47.20
CA LEU A 154 -26.23 44.02 45.78
C LEU A 154 -24.99 44.20 44.89
N GLY A 155 -24.14 45.19 45.18
CA GLY A 155 -22.87 45.39 44.47
C GLY A 155 -21.95 44.16 44.55
N ARG A 156 -21.86 43.49 45.71
CA ARG A 156 -21.12 42.22 45.86
C ARG A 156 -21.77 41.03 45.12
N ILE A 157 -23.09 41.03 44.91
CA ILE A 157 -23.76 40.04 44.06
C ILE A 157 -23.44 40.31 42.59
N GLU A 158 -23.59 41.55 42.12
CA GLU A 158 -23.28 41.92 40.73
C GLU A 158 -21.81 41.67 40.37
N PHE A 159 -20.87 42.02 41.25
CA PHE A 159 -19.46 41.75 41.02
C PHE A 159 -19.19 40.25 40.85
N ARG A 160 -19.78 39.40 41.70
CA ARG A 160 -19.67 37.94 41.55
C ARG A 160 -20.30 37.43 40.25
N ARG A 161 -21.46 37.97 39.83
CA ARG A 161 -22.07 37.65 38.52
C ARG A 161 -21.13 38.03 37.37
N ARG A 162 -20.62 39.28 37.35
CA ARG A 162 -19.69 39.77 36.31
C ARG A 162 -18.39 38.96 36.25
N LEU A 163 -17.85 38.52 37.39
CA LEU A 163 -16.70 37.60 37.41
C LEU A 163 -17.03 36.26 36.74
N VAL A 164 -18.12 35.60 37.13
CA VAL A 164 -18.55 34.32 36.55
C VAL A 164 -18.81 34.45 35.04
N ASP A 165 -19.43 35.54 34.59
CA ASP A 165 -19.69 35.77 33.17
C ASP A 165 -18.42 36.11 32.38
N ARG A 166 -17.48 36.88 32.96
CA ARG A 166 -16.14 37.10 32.38
C ARG A 166 -15.39 35.78 32.24
N GLU A 167 -15.42 34.90 33.25
CA GLU A 167 -14.83 33.57 33.15
C GLU A 167 -15.51 32.71 32.08
N ARG A 168 -16.86 32.70 32.00
CA ARG A 168 -17.61 31.99 30.96
C ARG A 168 -17.23 32.48 29.56
N TYR A 169 -17.08 33.79 29.38
CA TYR A 169 -16.64 34.41 28.13
C TYR A 169 -15.19 34.00 27.78
N LEU A 170 -14.25 34.09 28.73
CA LEU A 170 -12.88 33.64 28.54
C LEU A 170 -12.79 32.13 28.26
N ARG A 171 -13.62 31.29 28.90
CA ARG A 171 -13.74 29.85 28.60
C ARG A 171 -14.22 29.63 27.16
N LYS A 172 -15.20 30.42 26.66
CA LYS A 172 -15.65 30.37 25.26
C LYS A 172 -14.52 30.72 24.30
N ILE A 173 -13.80 31.83 24.53
CA ILE A 173 -12.63 32.23 23.71
C ILE A 173 -11.54 31.16 23.73
N LYS A 174 -11.13 30.67 24.91
CA LYS A 174 -10.10 29.63 25.03
C LYS A 174 -10.49 28.35 24.29
N ARG A 175 -11.76 27.91 24.39
CA ARG A 175 -12.30 26.76 23.63
C ARG A 175 -12.32 26.99 22.12
N ALA A 176 -12.62 28.21 21.65
CA ALA A 176 -12.55 28.55 20.24
C ALA A 176 -11.09 28.55 19.73
N ALA A 177 -10.18 29.18 20.47
CA ALA A 177 -8.76 29.23 20.17
C ALA A 177 -8.14 27.83 20.10
N THR A 178 -8.42 26.93 21.07
CA THR A 178 -7.89 25.56 21.02
C THR A 178 -8.44 24.75 19.84
N ARG A 179 -9.71 24.92 19.46
CA ARG A 179 -10.30 24.31 18.25
C ARG A 179 -9.66 24.81 16.96
N ILE A 180 -9.37 26.12 16.87
CA ILE A 180 -8.68 26.70 15.70
C ILE A 180 -7.23 26.20 15.65
N GLN A 181 -6.50 26.24 16.76
CA GLN A 181 -5.12 25.77 16.86
C GLN A 181 -4.99 24.27 16.54
N SER A 182 -5.88 23.41 17.05
CA SER A 182 -5.86 21.98 16.75
C SER A 182 -6.16 21.71 15.27
N ARG A 183 -7.12 22.43 14.67
CA ARG A 183 -7.40 22.35 13.22
C ARG A 183 -6.19 22.78 12.40
N VAL A 184 -5.53 23.90 12.73
CA VAL A 184 -4.34 24.40 12.03
C VAL A 184 -3.17 23.42 12.15
N ARG A 185 -2.86 22.94 13.37
CA ARG A 185 -1.82 21.91 13.60
C ARG A 185 -2.10 20.64 12.79
N GLY A 186 -3.35 20.17 12.79
CA GLY A 186 -3.76 18.99 12.01
C GLY A 186 -3.65 19.20 10.49
N MET A 187 -4.02 20.38 9.97
CA MET A 187 -3.85 20.72 8.55
C MET A 187 -2.35 20.77 8.17
N GLN A 188 -1.52 21.41 9.00
CA GLN A 188 -0.07 21.48 8.77
C GLN A 188 0.60 20.10 8.83
N ALA A 189 0.18 19.22 9.75
CA ALA A 189 0.68 17.86 9.86
C ALA A 189 0.31 17.01 8.63
N ARG A 190 -0.97 17.02 8.20
CA ARG A 190 -1.39 16.30 6.98
C ARG A 190 -0.69 16.81 5.72
N ARG A 191 -0.54 18.14 5.59
CA ARG A 191 0.21 18.74 4.47
C ARG A 191 1.68 18.31 4.48
N ARG A 192 2.31 18.29 5.66
CA ARG A 192 3.68 17.79 5.85
C ARG A 192 3.83 16.32 5.42
N THR A 193 2.98 15.41 5.91
CA THR A 193 3.09 13.98 5.59
C THR A 193 2.83 13.67 4.12
N VAL A 194 1.94 14.40 3.45
CA VAL A 194 1.74 14.32 1.99
C VAL A 194 3.01 14.74 1.25
N ILE A 195 3.62 15.87 1.62
CA ILE A 195 4.86 16.35 0.97
C ILE A 195 6.03 15.39 1.23
N GLU A 196 6.20 14.87 2.44
CA GLU A 196 7.22 13.86 2.77
C GLU A 196 7.00 12.52 2.03
N ARG A 197 5.74 12.17 1.70
CA ARG A 197 5.43 11.04 0.81
C ARG A 197 5.83 11.35 -0.64
N CYS A 198 5.48 12.53 -1.14
CA CYS A 198 5.87 13.00 -2.48
C CYS A 198 7.39 13.05 -2.67
N LEU A 199 8.14 13.55 -1.68
CA LEU A 199 9.60 13.58 -1.68
C LEU A 199 10.21 12.18 -1.68
N ARG A 200 9.65 11.23 -0.91
CA ARG A 200 10.07 9.82 -0.96
C ARG A 200 9.84 9.19 -2.34
N ILE A 201 8.69 9.45 -2.98
CA ILE A 201 8.46 9.01 -4.36
C ILE A 201 9.54 9.57 -5.28
N ILE A 202 9.79 10.89 -5.27
CA ILE A 202 10.81 11.52 -6.13
C ILE A 202 12.20 10.92 -5.88
N ARG A 203 12.58 10.68 -4.62
CA ARG A 203 13.87 10.08 -4.23
C ARG A 203 14.12 8.69 -4.80
N PHE A 204 13.10 7.86 -4.91
CA PHE A 204 13.23 6.47 -5.39
C PHE A 204 12.93 6.30 -6.89
N MET A 205 12.55 7.36 -7.59
CA MET A 205 12.18 7.28 -9.01
C MET A 205 13.40 7.32 -9.94
N ALA A 206 13.27 6.60 -11.06
CA ALA A 206 14.35 6.48 -12.04
C ALA A 206 14.79 7.86 -12.58
N PRO A 207 16.11 8.15 -12.69
CA PRO A 207 16.61 9.45 -13.12
C PRO A 207 16.05 9.94 -14.46
N GLN A 208 15.78 9.03 -15.40
CA GLN A 208 15.17 9.34 -16.71
C GLN A 208 13.71 9.80 -16.61
N ILE A 209 12.97 9.36 -15.60
CA ILE A 209 11.59 9.81 -15.33
C ILE A 209 11.63 11.18 -14.64
N LEU A 210 12.59 11.38 -13.72
CA LEU A 210 12.78 12.65 -13.06
C LEU A 210 13.24 13.74 -14.04
N SER A 211 14.22 13.49 -14.91
CA SER A 211 14.65 14.46 -15.93
C SER A 211 13.50 14.82 -16.89
N TYR A 212 12.68 13.84 -17.29
CA TYR A 212 11.46 14.10 -18.06
C TYR A 212 10.43 14.96 -17.29
N ALA A 213 10.32 14.83 -15.97
CA ALA A 213 9.40 15.63 -15.16
C ALA A 213 9.90 17.07 -14.92
N LEU A 214 11.22 17.26 -14.88
CA LEU A 214 11.88 18.55 -14.70
C LEU A 214 11.99 19.37 -16.00
N ALA A 215 11.93 18.72 -17.17
CA ALA A 215 11.96 19.40 -18.46
C ALA A 215 10.82 20.42 -18.61
N THR A 216 11.16 21.66 -18.95
CA THR A 216 10.21 22.75 -19.20
C THR A 216 9.28 22.42 -20.36
N ARG A 217 7.99 22.75 -20.23
CA ARG A 217 6.98 22.59 -21.29
C ARG A 217 6.10 23.84 -21.36
N PRO A 218 5.61 24.24 -22.54
CA PRO A 218 4.70 25.39 -22.67
C PRO A 218 3.35 25.16 -21.96
N ASN A 219 2.88 23.92 -21.89
CA ASN A 219 1.54 23.57 -21.38
C ASN A 219 1.52 23.20 -19.88
N GLU A 220 2.65 23.25 -19.17
CA GLU A 220 2.74 22.87 -17.76
C GLU A 220 3.45 23.98 -16.96
N PRO A 221 3.08 24.25 -15.70
CA PRO A 221 3.65 25.38 -14.94
C PRO A 221 5.18 25.26 -14.77
N PRO A 222 5.93 26.37 -14.68
CA PRO A 222 7.38 26.30 -14.48
C PRO A 222 7.69 25.63 -13.13
N VAL A 223 8.63 24.69 -13.17
CA VAL A 223 9.09 23.87 -12.03
C VAL A 223 10.58 24.12 -11.83
N PHE A 224 11.01 24.16 -10.57
CA PHE A 224 12.44 24.28 -10.21
C PHE A 224 12.91 23.05 -9.43
N TRP A 225 14.21 22.79 -9.48
CA TRP A 225 14.84 21.70 -8.75
C TRP A 225 16.25 22.07 -8.30
N TYR A 226 16.75 21.38 -7.29
CA TYR A 226 18.08 21.63 -6.72
C TYR A 226 19.11 20.73 -7.41
N SER A 227 20.19 21.32 -7.91
CA SER A 227 21.28 20.60 -8.59
C SER A 227 22.29 20.02 -7.60
N ASN A 228 22.46 20.65 -6.44
CA ASN A 228 23.43 20.26 -5.43
C ASN A 228 22.94 19.04 -4.63
N THR A 229 23.70 17.94 -4.66
CA THR A 229 23.37 16.68 -3.98
C THR A 229 23.35 16.82 -2.45
N ALA A 230 24.21 17.67 -1.88
CA ALA A 230 24.26 17.90 -0.43
C ALA A 230 22.98 18.59 0.06
N GLU A 231 22.58 19.69 -0.59
CA GLU A 231 21.30 20.38 -0.33
C GLU A 231 20.10 19.46 -0.50
N LEU A 232 20.10 18.67 -1.57
CA LEU A 232 19.03 17.75 -1.90
C LEU A 232 18.92 16.59 -0.87
N SER A 233 20.04 16.19 -0.23
CA SER A 233 20.01 15.27 0.92
C SER A 233 19.31 15.88 2.14
N VAL A 234 19.62 17.14 2.48
CA VAL A 234 18.99 17.88 3.58
C VAL A 234 17.50 18.14 3.30
N PHE A 235 17.17 18.44 2.04
CA PHE A 235 15.80 18.63 1.57
C PHE A 235 14.95 17.37 1.71
N TYR A 236 15.50 16.18 1.39
CA TYR A 236 14.82 14.90 1.62
C TYR A 236 14.72 14.51 3.11
N TRP A 237 15.66 14.93 3.95
CA TRP A 237 15.59 14.70 5.39
C TRP A 237 14.51 15.58 6.05
N ASN A 238 14.57 16.90 5.82
CA ASN A 238 13.59 17.85 6.36
C ASN A 238 13.49 19.11 5.50
N TYR A 239 12.61 19.06 4.50
CA TYR A 239 12.37 20.18 3.58
C TYR A 239 11.97 21.50 4.28
N ARG A 240 11.33 21.44 5.46
CA ARG A 240 10.96 22.64 6.24
C ARG A 240 12.14 23.28 6.95
N GLU A 241 13.13 22.48 7.35
CA GLU A 241 14.38 22.98 7.91
C GLU A 241 15.23 23.60 6.81
N TYR A 242 15.33 22.94 5.65
CA TYR A 242 15.97 23.48 4.47
C TYR A 242 15.39 24.86 4.09
N VAL A 243 14.07 24.97 3.88
CA VAL A 243 13.44 26.26 3.51
C VAL A 243 13.63 27.36 4.57
N ARG A 244 13.70 27.01 5.87
CA ARG A 244 14.03 27.97 6.93
C ARG A 244 15.49 28.43 6.86
N ARG A 245 16.43 27.53 6.61
CA ARG A 245 17.86 27.85 6.43
C ARG A 245 18.13 28.64 5.14
N SER A 246 17.39 28.38 4.06
CA SER A 246 17.41 29.17 2.81
C SER A 246 16.73 30.55 2.94
N GLY A 247 16.45 31.04 4.16
CA GLY A 247 15.83 32.34 4.39
C GLY A 247 14.43 32.50 3.80
N GLY A 248 13.69 31.40 3.57
CA GLY A 248 12.36 31.44 2.98
C GLY A 248 12.32 31.81 1.49
N LYS A 249 13.46 31.78 0.78
CA LYS A 249 13.57 32.00 -0.66
C LYS A 249 13.93 30.67 -1.36
N PRO A 250 13.03 30.05 -2.14
CA PRO A 250 11.61 30.36 -2.36
C PRO A 250 10.70 30.00 -1.17
N THR A 251 9.50 30.59 -1.13
CA THR A 251 8.57 30.43 0.00
C THR A 251 8.09 28.99 0.18
N LEU A 252 7.80 28.59 1.42
CA LEU A 252 7.37 27.23 1.75
C LEU A 252 6.17 26.75 0.91
N ILE A 253 5.20 27.63 0.67
CA ILE A 253 4.02 27.31 -0.16
C ILE A 253 4.44 27.03 -1.61
N LYS A 254 5.36 27.82 -2.18
CA LYS A 254 5.87 27.62 -3.54
C LYS A 254 6.66 26.31 -3.65
N VAL A 255 7.47 25.98 -2.63
CA VAL A 255 8.22 24.72 -2.54
C VAL A 255 7.28 23.52 -2.46
N GLU A 256 6.29 23.54 -1.57
CA GLU A 256 5.34 22.44 -1.40
C GLU A 256 4.49 22.23 -2.67
N ASN A 257 4.03 23.31 -3.31
CA ASN A 257 3.29 23.23 -4.58
C ASN A 257 4.17 22.68 -5.72
N ASN A 258 5.44 23.09 -5.79
CA ASN A 258 6.42 22.60 -6.77
C ASN A 258 6.69 21.10 -6.60
N VAL A 259 6.86 20.61 -5.37
CA VAL A 259 7.00 19.17 -5.08
C VAL A 259 5.75 18.39 -5.53
N LEU A 260 4.55 18.89 -5.25
CA LEU A 260 3.29 18.26 -5.70
C LEU A 260 3.16 18.21 -7.23
N GLU A 261 3.66 19.23 -7.93
CA GLU A 261 3.70 19.28 -9.40
C GLU A 261 4.69 18.27 -9.97
N ILE A 262 5.93 18.21 -9.44
CA ILE A 262 6.93 17.22 -9.83
C ILE A 262 6.39 15.81 -9.63
N THR A 263 5.85 15.47 -8.46
CA THR A 263 5.29 14.13 -8.23
C THR A 263 4.15 13.81 -9.19
N ARG A 264 3.27 14.77 -9.52
CA ARG A 264 2.21 14.56 -10.53
C ARG A 264 2.79 14.24 -11.92
N ARG A 265 3.86 14.92 -12.36
CA ARG A 265 4.54 14.64 -13.64
C ARG A 265 5.25 13.31 -13.66
N VAL A 266 5.99 13.01 -12.59
CA VAL A 266 6.72 11.75 -12.38
C VAL A 266 5.75 10.57 -12.49
N LEU A 267 4.65 10.59 -11.75
CA LEU A 267 3.62 9.53 -11.79
C LEU A 267 2.93 9.44 -13.17
N ARG A 268 2.54 10.57 -13.79
CA ARG A 268 1.97 10.55 -15.16
C ARG A 268 2.91 9.89 -16.17
N ARG A 269 4.22 10.20 -16.09
CA ARG A 269 5.22 9.60 -16.98
C ARG A 269 5.41 8.12 -16.69
N GLU A 270 5.49 7.74 -15.43
CA GLU A 270 5.56 6.34 -15.00
C GLU A 270 4.38 5.54 -15.56
N TYR A 271 3.14 5.98 -15.31
CA TYR A 271 1.95 5.33 -15.86
C TYR A 271 1.98 5.22 -17.38
N THR A 272 2.40 6.27 -18.09
CA THR A 272 2.56 6.22 -19.56
C THR A 272 3.54 5.13 -20.01
N VAL A 273 4.67 4.99 -19.33
CA VAL A 273 5.69 3.97 -19.64
C VAL A 273 5.17 2.57 -19.28
N VAL A 274 4.58 2.41 -18.10
CA VAL A 274 3.99 1.14 -17.63
C VAL A 274 2.88 0.68 -18.57
N SER A 275 1.97 1.55 -18.99
CA SER A 275 0.91 1.22 -19.96
C SER A 275 1.47 0.74 -21.31
N ARG A 276 2.56 1.36 -21.81
CA ARG A 276 3.24 0.90 -23.03
C ARG A 276 3.88 -0.48 -22.87
N ILE A 277 4.55 -0.73 -21.73
CA ILE A 277 5.13 -2.03 -21.41
C ILE A 277 4.04 -3.10 -21.32
N GLN A 278 2.95 -2.82 -20.58
CA GLN A 278 1.83 -3.74 -20.45
C GLN A 278 1.12 -4.02 -21.78
N ALA A 279 0.94 -3.01 -22.64
CA ALA A 279 0.35 -3.20 -23.97
C ALA A 279 1.23 -4.12 -24.84
N ARG A 280 2.55 -3.89 -24.86
CA ARG A 280 3.51 -4.76 -25.57
C ARG A 280 3.52 -6.18 -24.98
N TRP A 281 3.44 -6.32 -23.66
CA TRP A 281 3.38 -7.62 -22.98
C TRP A 281 2.09 -8.39 -23.34
N ARG A 282 0.92 -7.75 -23.31
CA ARG A 282 -0.36 -8.35 -23.76
C ARG A 282 -0.28 -8.79 -25.23
N GLY A 283 0.38 -8.00 -26.09
CA GLY A 283 0.64 -8.36 -27.48
C GLY A 283 1.60 -9.56 -27.67
N LEU A 284 2.58 -9.74 -26.79
CA LEU A 284 3.47 -10.92 -26.81
C LEU A 284 2.77 -12.16 -26.25
N ALA A 285 2.05 -12.04 -25.14
CA ALA A 285 1.30 -13.12 -24.51
C ALA A 285 0.24 -13.71 -25.47
N THR A 286 -0.54 -12.84 -26.13
CA THR A 286 -1.53 -13.28 -27.13
C THR A 286 -0.88 -13.98 -28.33
N ARG A 287 0.29 -13.52 -28.81
CA ARG A 287 1.05 -14.21 -29.87
C ARG A 287 1.55 -15.59 -29.44
N MET A 288 2.02 -15.75 -28.21
CA MET A 288 2.43 -17.06 -27.67
C MET A 288 1.24 -18.02 -27.61
N VAL A 289 0.14 -17.63 -26.96
CA VAL A 289 -1.09 -18.42 -26.85
C VAL A 289 -1.63 -18.80 -28.24
N PHE A 290 -1.65 -17.85 -29.18
CA PHE A 290 -2.12 -18.10 -30.54
C PHE A 290 -1.22 -19.03 -31.35
N ARG A 291 0.10 -18.99 -31.16
CA ARG A 291 1.05 -19.93 -31.77
C ARG A 291 0.78 -21.35 -31.27
N ASP A 292 0.58 -21.51 -29.97
CA ASP A 292 0.38 -22.82 -29.36
C ASP A 292 -1.02 -23.37 -29.72
N PHE A 293 -2.05 -22.52 -29.80
CA PHE A 293 -3.35 -22.86 -30.38
C PHE A 293 -3.24 -23.29 -31.86
N LYS A 294 -2.49 -22.55 -32.70
CA LYS A 294 -2.23 -22.96 -34.10
C LYS A 294 -1.52 -24.31 -34.18
N ARG A 295 -0.57 -24.60 -33.28
CA ARG A 295 0.12 -25.88 -33.19
C ARG A 295 -0.86 -27.02 -32.87
N GLN A 296 -1.76 -26.84 -31.90
CA GLN A 296 -2.80 -27.81 -31.56
C GLN A 296 -3.79 -28.02 -32.72
N LYS A 297 -4.24 -26.94 -33.38
CA LYS A 297 -5.10 -27.02 -34.57
C LYS A 297 -4.41 -27.75 -35.75
N GLY A 298 -3.11 -27.55 -35.91
CA GLY A 298 -2.28 -28.28 -36.87
C GLY A 298 -2.16 -29.78 -36.56
N TRP A 299 -1.93 -30.13 -35.29
CA TRP A 299 -1.89 -31.51 -34.82
C TRP A 299 -3.22 -32.23 -35.04
N LEU A 300 -4.35 -31.59 -34.71
CA LEU A 300 -5.70 -32.11 -34.96
C LEU A 300 -5.97 -32.33 -36.46
N LYS A 301 -5.54 -31.41 -37.33
CA LYS A 301 -5.60 -31.60 -38.80
C LYS A 301 -4.75 -32.80 -39.24
N GLY A 302 -3.54 -32.94 -38.70
CA GLY A 302 -2.65 -34.07 -38.97
C GLY A 302 -3.28 -35.42 -38.58
N ILE A 303 -3.94 -35.51 -37.42
CA ILE A 303 -4.70 -36.70 -37.00
C ILE A 303 -5.80 -37.01 -38.02
N ARG A 304 -6.63 -36.02 -38.39
CA ARG A 304 -7.74 -36.19 -39.34
C ARG A 304 -7.27 -36.58 -40.76
N GLN A 305 -6.12 -36.09 -41.22
CA GLN A 305 -5.59 -36.37 -42.55
C GLN A 305 -4.72 -37.65 -42.62
N SER A 306 -4.24 -38.15 -41.47
CA SER A 306 -3.37 -39.34 -41.40
C SER A 306 -3.94 -40.58 -42.11
N PRO A 307 -5.23 -40.95 -41.97
CA PRO A 307 -5.81 -42.08 -42.72
C PRO A 307 -5.75 -41.89 -44.24
N ALA A 308 -6.14 -40.71 -44.74
CA ALA A 308 -6.13 -40.41 -46.17
C ALA A 308 -4.70 -40.48 -46.75
N VAL A 309 -3.70 -39.95 -46.05
CA VAL A 309 -2.29 -40.03 -46.46
C VAL A 309 -1.77 -41.48 -46.44
N LYS A 310 -2.19 -42.32 -45.47
CA LYS A 310 -1.85 -43.75 -45.46
C LYS A 310 -2.42 -44.48 -46.67
N ILE A 311 -3.71 -44.26 -46.99
CA ILE A 311 -4.37 -44.84 -48.17
C ILE A 311 -3.64 -44.40 -49.45
N GLN A 312 -3.37 -43.09 -49.61
CA GLN A 312 -2.65 -42.55 -50.77
C GLN A 312 -1.24 -43.15 -50.92
N ARG A 313 -0.50 -43.38 -49.81
CA ARG A 313 0.81 -44.06 -49.85
C ARG A 313 0.69 -45.50 -50.34
N LEU A 314 -0.29 -46.26 -49.86
CA LEU A 314 -0.53 -47.64 -50.30
C LEU A 314 -0.86 -47.68 -51.80
N VAL A 315 -1.79 -46.84 -52.26
CA VAL A 315 -2.18 -46.74 -53.69
C VAL A 315 -0.98 -46.39 -54.57
N ARG A 316 -0.21 -45.35 -54.21
CA ARG A 316 1.01 -44.96 -54.96
C ARG A 316 2.06 -46.08 -54.96
N GLY A 317 2.22 -46.80 -53.86
CA GLY A 317 3.15 -47.94 -53.75
C GLY A 317 2.70 -49.17 -54.56
N VAL A 318 1.41 -49.41 -54.74
CA VAL A 318 0.90 -50.44 -55.67
C VAL A 318 1.12 -50.00 -57.11
N ALA A 319 0.81 -48.74 -57.45
CA ALA A 319 1.01 -48.19 -58.79
C ALA A 319 2.48 -48.13 -59.23
N SER A 320 3.43 -47.94 -58.31
CA SER A 320 4.86 -48.05 -58.62
C SER A 320 5.29 -49.51 -58.82
N ARG A 321 4.85 -50.45 -57.97
CA ARG A 321 5.17 -51.88 -58.10
C ARG A 321 4.66 -52.48 -59.41
N ARG A 322 3.43 -52.15 -59.84
CA ARG A 322 2.91 -52.56 -61.15
C ARG A 322 3.77 -52.04 -62.31
N ARG A 323 4.26 -50.79 -62.24
CA ARG A 323 5.18 -50.24 -63.25
C ARG A 323 6.53 -50.95 -63.26
N CYS A 324 7.11 -51.24 -62.10
CA CYS A 324 8.37 -51.99 -62.03
C CYS A 324 8.22 -53.44 -62.55
N GLN A 325 7.08 -54.10 -62.30
CA GLN A 325 6.77 -55.42 -62.86
C GLN A 325 6.60 -55.38 -64.39
N ALA A 326 5.93 -54.36 -64.94
CA ALA A 326 5.80 -54.17 -66.39
C ALA A 326 7.14 -53.89 -67.09
N LEU A 327 8.10 -53.28 -66.38
CA LEU A 327 9.47 -53.03 -66.86
C LEU A 327 10.42 -54.22 -66.63
N GLN A 328 9.94 -55.30 -66.00
CA GLN A 328 10.75 -56.49 -65.71
C GLN A 328 10.84 -57.37 -66.96
N VAL A 329 11.69 -56.96 -67.91
CA VAL A 329 12.03 -57.75 -69.09
C VAL A 329 12.63 -59.09 -68.66
N THR A 330 12.06 -60.19 -69.14
CA THR A 330 12.62 -61.54 -69.00
C THR A 330 13.88 -61.67 -69.87
N THR A 331 15.01 -61.23 -69.32
CA THR A 331 16.30 -61.17 -70.02
C THR A 331 16.74 -62.56 -70.48
N LYS A 332 16.92 -62.73 -71.81
CA LYS A 332 17.43 -63.96 -72.47
C LYS A 332 18.93 -64.21 -72.22
N TYR A 333 19.40 -63.94 -71.00
CA TYR A 333 20.82 -63.88 -70.63
C TYR A 333 21.51 -65.25 -70.66
N SER A 334 20.77 -66.34 -70.40
CA SER A 334 21.25 -67.72 -70.53
C SER A 334 21.61 -68.07 -71.98
N ALA A 335 20.70 -67.84 -72.92
CA ALA A 335 20.87 -68.16 -74.34
C ALA A 335 22.05 -67.41 -74.97
N GLN A 336 22.21 -66.11 -74.66
CA GLN A 336 23.36 -65.31 -75.13
C GLN A 336 24.69 -65.85 -74.59
N ARG A 337 24.73 -66.31 -73.33
CA ARG A 337 25.92 -66.88 -72.69
C ARG A 337 26.28 -68.27 -73.20
N GLU A 338 25.34 -68.99 -73.82
CA GLU A 338 25.60 -70.25 -74.51
C GLU A 338 26.11 -70.05 -75.93
N ALA A 339 25.55 -69.10 -76.67
CA ALA A 339 26.05 -68.70 -77.99
C ALA A 339 27.54 -68.28 -77.93
N TYR A 340 27.90 -67.42 -76.97
CA TYR A 340 29.28 -66.99 -76.76
C TYR A 340 30.25 -68.14 -76.39
N ARG A 341 29.78 -69.16 -75.64
CA ARG A 341 30.60 -70.34 -75.32
C ARG A 341 30.90 -71.17 -76.56
N LYS A 342 29.90 -71.45 -77.39
CA LYS A 342 30.06 -72.17 -78.67
C LYS A 342 31.04 -71.45 -79.61
N GLU A 343 30.96 -70.13 -79.71
CA GLU A 343 31.88 -69.34 -80.55
C GLU A 343 33.35 -69.43 -80.07
N ARG A 344 33.58 -69.37 -78.75
CA ARG A 344 34.92 -69.51 -78.16
C ARG A 344 35.50 -70.92 -78.34
N GLU A 345 34.66 -71.95 -78.38
CA GLU A 345 35.08 -73.33 -78.66
C GLU A 345 35.44 -73.53 -80.13
N ALA A 346 34.65 -73.00 -81.06
CA ALA A 346 34.96 -73.01 -82.49
C ALA A 346 36.31 -72.36 -82.81
N ARG A 347 36.59 -71.16 -82.24
CA ARG A 347 37.89 -70.49 -82.40
C ARG A 347 39.06 -71.32 -81.85
N LYS A 348 38.87 -72.05 -80.73
CA LYS A 348 39.89 -72.97 -80.18
C LYS A 348 40.14 -74.20 -81.07
N GLN A 349 39.14 -74.68 -81.81
CA GLN A 349 39.31 -75.78 -82.76
C GLN A 349 40.08 -75.30 -84.00
N GLN A 350 39.76 -74.12 -84.53
CA GLN A 350 40.48 -73.51 -85.66
C GLN A 350 41.98 -73.30 -85.36
N THR A 351 42.34 -72.77 -84.19
CA THR A 351 43.76 -72.59 -83.83
C THR A 351 44.51 -73.92 -83.67
N LYS A 352 43.85 -74.96 -83.13
CA LYS A 352 44.42 -76.33 -83.09
C LYS A 352 44.66 -76.89 -84.49
N ALA A 353 43.73 -76.70 -85.43
CA ALA A 353 43.87 -77.16 -86.81
C ALA A 353 45.04 -76.46 -87.54
N LEU A 354 45.18 -75.13 -87.35
CA LEU A 354 46.31 -74.36 -87.89
C LEU A 354 47.65 -74.84 -87.31
N ALA A 355 47.75 -75.04 -85.99
CA ALA A 355 48.96 -75.55 -85.35
C ALA A 355 49.32 -76.97 -85.81
N PHE A 356 48.33 -77.83 -86.06
CA PHE A 356 48.54 -79.17 -86.62
C PHE A 356 49.05 -79.10 -88.06
N ARG A 357 48.48 -78.25 -88.92
CA ARG A 357 48.97 -78.00 -90.28
C ARG A 357 50.41 -77.49 -90.29
N GLN A 358 50.75 -76.55 -89.40
CA GLN A 358 52.13 -76.06 -89.25
C GLN A 358 53.11 -77.19 -88.87
N ARG A 359 52.75 -78.07 -87.92
CA ARG A 359 53.55 -79.25 -87.53
C ARG A 359 53.75 -80.26 -88.67
N LEU A 360 52.73 -80.46 -89.52
CA LEU A 360 52.87 -81.29 -90.73
C LEU A 360 53.86 -80.66 -91.73
N MET A 361 53.76 -79.34 -91.96
CA MET A 361 54.66 -78.63 -92.87
C MET A 361 56.12 -78.65 -92.39
N THR A 362 56.40 -78.53 -91.08
CA THR A 362 57.77 -78.69 -90.56
C THR A 362 58.29 -80.11 -90.71
N LYS A 363 57.48 -81.15 -90.43
CA LYS A 363 57.87 -82.55 -90.69
C LYS A 363 58.19 -82.77 -92.18
N TYR A 364 57.37 -82.26 -93.09
CA TYR A 364 57.61 -82.38 -94.53
C TYR A 364 58.89 -81.68 -94.97
N LYS A 365 59.15 -80.45 -94.49
CA LYS A 365 60.42 -79.74 -94.73
C LYS A 365 61.64 -80.54 -94.24
N HIS A 366 61.54 -81.15 -93.05
CA HIS A 366 62.61 -81.97 -92.48
C HIS A 366 62.86 -83.25 -93.31
N GLN A 367 61.80 -83.94 -93.74
CA GLN A 367 61.90 -85.09 -94.65
C GLN A 367 62.56 -84.70 -95.99
N PHE A 368 62.19 -83.55 -96.55
CA PHE A 368 62.79 -83.02 -97.78
C PHE A 368 64.28 -82.67 -97.61
N GLN A 369 64.66 -82.10 -96.45
CA GLN A 369 66.07 -81.84 -96.11
C GLN A 369 66.86 -83.15 -96.00
N ILE A 370 66.33 -84.19 -95.33
CA ILE A 370 66.97 -85.53 -95.26
C ILE A 370 67.14 -86.13 -96.66
N ASN A 371 66.12 -86.04 -97.52
CA ASN A 371 66.20 -86.52 -98.91
C ASN A 371 67.21 -85.73 -99.76
N ARG A 372 67.40 -84.44 -99.47
CA ARG A 372 68.42 -83.61 -100.13
C ARG A 372 69.83 -83.95 -99.64
N THR A 373 70.04 -84.14 -98.33
CA THR A 373 71.36 -84.50 -97.79
C THR A 373 71.78 -85.90 -98.19
N THR A 374 70.89 -86.90 -98.17
CA THR A 374 71.18 -88.24 -98.72
C THR A 374 71.54 -88.21 -100.21
N ARG A 375 70.85 -87.41 -101.03
CA ARG A 375 71.26 -87.20 -102.44
C ARG A 375 72.66 -86.57 -102.58
N MET A 376 73.00 -85.59 -101.74
CA MET A 376 74.35 -84.99 -101.75
C MET A 376 75.45 -85.93 -101.23
N ILE A 377 75.12 -86.89 -100.35
CA ILE A 377 76.04 -87.95 -99.92
C ILE A 377 76.28 -88.93 -101.08
N VAL A 378 75.25 -89.30 -101.83
CA VAL A 378 75.37 -90.22 -102.99
C VAL A 378 76.10 -89.57 -104.18
N GLN A 379 75.98 -88.24 -104.39
CA GLN A 379 76.67 -87.54 -105.47
C GLN A 379 78.12 -87.12 -105.15
N LYS A 380 78.62 -87.31 -103.93
CA LYS A 380 80.01 -86.99 -103.59
C LYS A 380 80.95 -88.19 -103.75
N VAL A 381 81.66 -88.17 -104.88
CA VAL A 381 83.00 -88.76 -105.10
C VAL A 381 82.98 -90.30 -105.24
N LYS A 382 83.15 -90.94 -106.41
CA LYS A 382 84.00 -90.70 -107.61
C LYS A 382 84.19 -89.26 -108.13
N MET A 383 85.46 -88.92 -108.29
CA MET A 383 86.10 -87.73 -108.92
C MET A 383 85.73 -87.56 -110.42
N PRO A 384 86.17 -86.50 -111.16
CA PRO A 384 87.03 -85.34 -110.80
C PRO A 384 86.50 -83.94 -111.22
N LEU A 385 87.39 -82.94 -111.08
CA LEU A 385 87.40 -81.52 -111.49
C LEU A 385 86.50 -81.06 -112.68
N ILE A 386 86.05 -79.80 -112.59
CA ILE A 386 86.34 -78.71 -113.56
C ILE A 386 86.17 -77.32 -112.88
N LYS A 387 87.07 -76.38 -113.19
CA LYS A 387 86.99 -74.94 -112.81
C LYS A 387 86.33 -74.12 -113.92
N LYS A 388 85.56 -73.08 -113.58
CA LYS A 388 85.58 -71.76 -114.25
C LYS A 388 84.94 -70.66 -113.38
N HIS A 389 85.39 -69.41 -113.59
CA HIS A 389 85.10 -68.23 -112.77
C HIS A 389 84.10 -67.25 -113.42
N GLY A 390 83.61 -66.29 -112.63
CA GLY A 390 82.76 -65.13 -112.97
C GLY A 390 81.79 -64.87 -111.79
N ALA A 391 81.91 -63.87 -110.90
CA ALA A 391 82.20 -62.42 -111.03
C ALA A 391 81.08 -61.67 -111.78
N ASP A 392 80.48 -60.57 -111.30
CA ASP A 392 80.62 -59.78 -110.05
C ASP A 392 79.35 -58.91 -109.82
N SER A 393 79.26 -58.19 -108.68
CA SER A 393 78.24 -57.16 -108.29
C SER A 393 76.77 -57.65 -108.12
N SER A 394 75.89 -57.11 -107.27
CA SER A 394 75.98 -56.31 -106.03
C SER A 394 74.59 -56.38 -105.32
N GLU A 395 74.28 -55.81 -104.14
CA GLU A 395 75.00 -54.91 -103.21
C GLU A 395 74.53 -55.19 -101.74
N GLU A 396 74.78 -54.25 -100.82
CA GLU A 396 74.56 -54.22 -99.34
C GLU A 396 73.06 -53.96 -98.95
N GLU A 397 72.55 -54.03 -97.72
CA GLU A 397 73.15 -53.84 -96.37
C GLU A 397 72.66 -54.86 -95.31
N ASP A 398 73.62 -55.20 -94.44
CA ASP A 398 73.56 -55.61 -93.02
C ASP A 398 72.51 -54.84 -92.16
N GLU A 399 72.15 -55.14 -90.92
CA GLU A 399 72.28 -56.22 -89.93
C GLU A 399 71.53 -55.67 -88.67
N ASN A 400 71.25 -56.53 -87.68
CA ASN A 400 71.35 -56.23 -86.24
C ASN A 400 70.46 -55.15 -85.55
N ASP A 401 70.07 -55.29 -84.28
CA ASP A 401 69.93 -56.49 -83.43
C ASP A 401 69.02 -56.15 -82.22
N GLN A 402 68.83 -57.12 -81.32
CA GLN A 402 68.66 -56.93 -79.87
C GLN A 402 67.44 -56.14 -79.34
N GLY A 403 66.45 -56.91 -78.90
CA GLY A 403 66.29 -57.10 -77.44
C GLY A 403 65.15 -56.36 -76.71
N PRO A 404 64.77 -56.81 -75.48
CA PRO A 404 63.46 -56.48 -74.89
C PRO A 404 63.49 -55.93 -73.44
N GLU A 405 62.84 -54.80 -73.15
CA GLU A 405 62.65 -54.34 -71.75
C GLU A 405 61.23 -53.87 -71.34
N THR A 406 60.70 -54.59 -70.35
CA THR A 406 59.95 -54.18 -69.15
C THR A 406 59.10 -52.87 -69.07
N ASN A 407 57.79 -53.09 -68.91
CA ASN A 407 56.91 -52.59 -67.81
C ASN A 407 56.52 -51.08 -67.66
N PRO A 408 55.44 -50.77 -66.88
CA PRO A 408 54.57 -49.63 -67.20
C PRO A 408 54.39 -48.57 -66.10
N HIS A 409 54.05 -47.32 -66.48
CA HIS A 409 53.15 -46.46 -65.69
C HIS A 409 52.65 -45.24 -66.49
N ILE A 410 51.34 -44.96 -66.48
CA ILE A 410 50.80 -43.60 -66.73
C ILE A 410 49.77 -43.30 -65.64
N GLN A 411 50.01 -42.22 -64.90
CA GLN A 411 49.13 -41.70 -63.87
C GLN A 411 48.23 -40.60 -64.45
N HIS A 412 46.94 -40.60 -64.11
CA HIS A 412 46.08 -39.43 -64.33
C HIS A 412 45.91 -38.65 -63.02
N SER A 413 46.50 -37.45 -63.00
CA SER A 413 46.36 -36.46 -61.93
C SER A 413 45.01 -35.75 -62.01
N LEU A 414 44.29 -35.67 -60.89
CA LEU A 414 43.11 -34.81 -60.74
C LEU A 414 43.52 -33.48 -60.12
N LYS A 415 43.42 -32.40 -60.90
CA LYS A 415 43.68 -31.03 -60.46
C LYS A 415 42.65 -30.57 -59.43
N SER A 416 43.16 -30.04 -58.33
CA SER A 416 42.43 -29.15 -57.43
C SER A 416 42.39 -27.72 -57.99
N SER A 417 41.32 -26.99 -57.69
CA SER A 417 41.28 -25.53 -57.80
C SER A 417 40.46 -24.97 -56.64
N ALA A 418 41.02 -23.99 -55.94
CA ALA A 418 40.41 -23.38 -54.77
C ALA A 418 39.46 -22.23 -55.16
N ILE A 419 38.45 -21.97 -54.32
CA ILE A 419 37.76 -20.68 -54.25
C ILE A 419 37.77 -20.20 -52.81
N SER A 420 38.11 -18.92 -52.64
CA SER A 420 38.35 -18.24 -51.37
C SER A 420 37.08 -18.00 -50.54
N ASN A 421 37.19 -18.16 -49.23
CA ASN A 421 36.20 -17.64 -48.29
C ASN A 421 36.50 -16.18 -47.94
N ASN A 422 35.56 -15.29 -48.25
CA ASN A 422 35.36 -14.04 -47.52
C ASN A 422 33.85 -13.88 -47.32
N ASP A 423 33.37 -14.09 -46.09
CA ASP A 423 32.56 -13.10 -45.39
C ASP A 423 32.16 -13.54 -43.97
N LYS A 424 31.90 -12.53 -43.13
CA LYS A 424 31.63 -12.69 -41.70
C LYS A 424 30.13 -12.78 -41.40
N PHE A 425 29.77 -13.67 -40.47
CA PHE A 425 28.61 -13.61 -39.57
C PHE A 425 27.20 -13.44 -40.17
N LEU A 426 26.33 -14.43 -39.91
CA LEU A 426 25.22 -14.25 -38.96
C LEU A 426 24.67 -15.62 -38.50
N GLY A 427 24.19 -15.70 -37.26
CA GLY A 427 23.92 -16.96 -36.58
C GLY A 427 22.65 -17.68 -37.03
N GLY A 428 22.80 -18.90 -37.54
CA GLY A 428 21.73 -19.88 -37.73
C GLY A 428 22.23 -21.28 -37.40
N VAL A 429 21.55 -22.01 -36.51
CA VAL A 429 21.96 -23.36 -36.11
C VAL A 429 21.73 -24.33 -37.27
N LEU A 430 22.81 -24.74 -37.94
CA LEU A 430 22.78 -25.79 -38.95
C LEU A 430 22.36 -27.13 -38.31
N PRO A 431 21.47 -27.91 -38.96
CA PRO A 431 21.06 -29.21 -38.44
C PRO A 431 22.24 -30.19 -38.47
N ARG A 432 22.53 -30.84 -37.33
CA ARG A 432 23.58 -31.86 -37.25
C ARG A 432 23.33 -32.98 -38.26
N ASN A 433 24.38 -33.34 -39.01
CA ASN A 433 24.39 -34.41 -39.99
C ASN A 433 23.78 -35.70 -39.40
N THR A 434 22.76 -36.26 -40.07
CA THR A 434 22.01 -37.45 -39.63
C THR A 434 22.90 -38.68 -39.43
N ASN A 435 23.99 -38.79 -40.19
CA ASN A 435 24.98 -39.85 -40.02
C ASN A 435 25.77 -39.72 -38.72
N ALA A 436 26.07 -38.49 -38.27
CA ALA A 436 26.73 -38.25 -36.99
C ALA A 436 25.82 -38.58 -35.79
N VAL A 437 24.52 -38.33 -35.91
CA VAL A 437 23.53 -38.74 -34.89
C VAL A 437 23.42 -40.26 -34.83
N ARG A 438 23.29 -40.95 -35.97
CA ARG A 438 23.34 -42.43 -36.03
C ARG A 438 24.62 -43.01 -35.43
N PHE A 439 25.77 -42.41 -35.71
CA PHE A 439 27.06 -42.88 -35.19
C PHE A 439 27.13 -42.74 -33.66
N ALA A 440 26.62 -41.64 -33.10
CA ALA A 440 26.52 -41.43 -31.65
C ALA A 440 25.56 -42.42 -30.98
N GLU A 441 24.43 -42.74 -31.61
CA GLU A 441 23.47 -43.75 -31.11
C GLU A 441 24.05 -45.18 -31.14
N ILE A 442 24.75 -45.55 -32.22
CA ILE A 442 25.44 -46.84 -32.34
C ILE A 442 26.55 -46.94 -31.28
N LYS A 443 27.35 -45.88 -31.10
CA LYS A 443 28.39 -45.82 -30.08
C LYS A 443 27.83 -46.03 -28.67
N ARG A 444 26.74 -45.34 -28.30
CA ARG A 444 26.06 -45.55 -27.01
C ARG A 444 25.56 -46.99 -26.83
N LYS A 445 24.96 -47.59 -27.87
CA LYS A 445 24.46 -48.98 -27.81
C LYS A 445 25.56 -50.03 -27.63
N LEU A 446 26.77 -49.75 -28.09
CA LEU A 446 27.95 -50.59 -27.90
C LEU A 446 28.56 -50.39 -26.50
N GLU A 447 28.68 -49.14 -26.06
CA GLU A 447 29.19 -48.79 -24.72
C GLU A 447 28.25 -49.25 -23.58
N SER A 448 26.94 -49.37 -23.84
CA SER A 448 25.94 -49.75 -22.84
C SER A 448 25.72 -51.25 -22.64
N LYS A 449 26.27 -52.12 -23.50
CA LYS A 449 25.99 -53.58 -23.46
C LYS A 449 27.17 -54.47 -23.11
N ASN A 450 28.40 -54.05 -23.39
CA ASN A 450 29.60 -54.79 -23.00
C ASN A 450 30.60 -53.84 -22.35
N GLY A 451 30.89 -54.05 -21.07
CA GLY A 451 31.86 -53.26 -20.31
C GLY A 451 33.23 -53.23 -20.99
N LYS A 452 33.82 -52.03 -21.09
CA LYS A 452 35.11 -51.65 -21.71
C LYS A 452 36.10 -52.81 -22.00
N LEU A 453 35.90 -53.55 -23.10
CA LEU A 453 36.94 -54.40 -23.68
C LEU A 453 37.91 -53.54 -24.50
N ARG A 454 38.95 -53.01 -23.83
CA ARG A 454 40.15 -52.48 -24.48
C ARG A 454 41.20 -53.57 -24.63
N GLY A 455 41.91 -53.58 -25.77
CA GLY A 455 43.07 -54.46 -26.00
C GLY A 455 42.93 -55.41 -27.19
N PRO A 456 43.92 -56.31 -27.40
CA PRO A 456 44.06 -57.12 -28.61
C PRO A 456 42.83 -57.96 -28.96
N LYS A 457 42.07 -58.44 -27.96
CA LYS A 457 40.82 -59.21 -28.17
C LYS A 457 39.80 -58.48 -29.06
N LEU A 458 39.70 -57.14 -29.00
CA LEU A 458 38.81 -56.38 -29.88
C LEU A 458 39.26 -56.39 -31.35
N HIS A 459 40.57 -56.42 -31.58
CA HIS A 459 41.15 -56.47 -32.93
C HIS A 459 41.05 -57.87 -33.53
N ILE A 460 41.24 -58.92 -32.73
CA ILE A 460 41.03 -60.32 -33.13
C ILE A 460 39.56 -60.56 -33.53
N LEU A 461 38.60 -60.07 -32.73
CA LEU A 461 37.16 -60.20 -33.04
C LEU A 461 36.78 -59.44 -34.31
N LYS A 462 37.36 -58.25 -34.55
CA LYS A 462 37.22 -57.55 -35.85
C LYS A 462 37.84 -58.33 -37.00
N ALA A 463 39.04 -58.88 -36.84
CA ALA A 463 39.71 -59.65 -37.89
C ALA A 463 38.91 -60.91 -38.28
N GLN A 464 38.37 -61.62 -37.29
CA GLN A 464 37.48 -62.78 -37.51
C GLN A 464 36.18 -62.41 -38.23
N MET A 465 35.62 -61.20 -38.00
CA MET A 465 34.44 -60.72 -38.72
C MET A 465 34.69 -60.33 -40.19
N TYR A 466 35.94 -60.04 -40.58
CA TYR A 466 36.31 -59.70 -41.97
C TYR A 466 36.99 -60.85 -42.71
N ALA A 467 37.18 -62.00 -42.06
CA ALA A 467 37.64 -63.21 -42.73
C ALA A 467 36.55 -63.75 -43.68
N PRO A 468 36.86 -64.06 -44.95
CA PRO A 468 35.88 -64.64 -45.87
C PRO A 468 35.47 -66.03 -45.40
N ALA A 469 34.16 -66.25 -45.28
CA ALA A 469 33.62 -67.52 -44.80
C ALA A 469 33.92 -68.67 -45.78
N THR A 470 34.71 -69.65 -45.32
CA THR A 470 34.87 -70.95 -45.99
C THR A 470 33.58 -71.78 -45.82
N PRO A 471 33.01 -72.35 -46.89
CA PRO A 471 31.70 -73.02 -46.81
C PRO A 471 31.80 -74.52 -46.48
N SER A 472 31.34 -74.92 -45.30
CA SER A 472 30.89 -76.27 -44.93
C SER A 472 30.29 -76.23 -43.49
N ASN A 473 29.35 -77.07 -43.06
CA ASN A 473 28.39 -77.91 -43.80
C ASN A 473 27.12 -78.09 -42.92
N SER A 474 26.09 -78.67 -43.53
CA SER A 474 24.74 -78.97 -43.01
C SER A 474 24.59 -79.65 -41.63
N SER A 475 23.40 -79.43 -41.02
CA SER A 475 22.71 -80.28 -40.01
C SER A 475 23.32 -80.34 -38.58
N THR A 476 22.58 -80.59 -37.48
CA THR A 476 21.33 -81.36 -37.33
C THR A 476 20.45 -80.86 -36.15
N LYS A 477 19.24 -81.43 -36.04
CA LYS A 477 18.17 -81.27 -35.02
C LYS A 477 18.61 -81.52 -33.54
N VAL A 478 17.64 -81.27 -32.64
CA VAL A 478 17.52 -81.74 -31.24
C VAL A 478 18.34 -80.90 -30.24
N ARG A 479 17.81 -80.42 -29.11
CA ARG A 479 16.53 -80.69 -28.39
C ARG A 479 15.85 -79.40 -27.95
#